data_AF-A0A6H5K4P2-F1
#
_entry.id   AF-A0A6H5K4P2-F1
#
_cell.length_a   1.000
_cell.length_b   1.000
_cell.length_c   1.000
_cell.angle_alpha   90.00
_cell.angle_beta   90.00
_cell.angle_gamma   90.00
#
_symmetry.space_group_name_H-M   'P 1'
#
loop_
_entity.id
_entity.type
_entity.pdbx_description
1 polymer ?
#
loop_
_entity_poly.entity_id
_entity_poly.type
_entity_poly.pdbx_seq_one_letter_code
_entity_poly.pdbx_strand_id
1 'polypeptide(L)' 'MTTPIKLQSSPTKLRCMFVANVAAGKAYPTKENALDDDKCPPPGYESGVGEVGHGLNYDELVVYEEEAALPTHLIVYALH' A
#
# COMPACT_ATOMS: atom_id res chain seq x y z
N MET A 1 -3.98 -51.03 20.85
CA MET A 1 -3.64 -49.65 21.25
C MET A 1 -3.55 -48.83 19.97
N THR A 2 -4.53 -47.97 19.71
CA THR A 2 -4.60 -47.14 18.51
C THR A 2 -3.97 -45.79 18.81
N THR A 3 -2.89 -45.46 18.11
CA THR A 3 -2.21 -44.17 18.20
C THR A 3 -3.10 -43.07 17.60
N PRO A 4 -3.40 -41.97 18.30
CA PRO A 4 -4.20 -40.90 17.73
C PRO A 4 -3.45 -40.20 16.60
N ILE A 5 -4.14 -40.02 15.46
CA ILE A 5 -3.67 -39.21 14.34
C ILE A 5 -3.72 -37.75 14.80
N LYS A 6 -2.56 -37.08 14.86
CA LYS A 6 -2.47 -35.65 15.11
C LYS A 6 -2.82 -34.92 13.81
N LEU A 7 -4.00 -34.32 13.73
CA LEU A 7 -4.35 -33.42 12.62
C LEU A 7 -3.44 -32.18 12.74
N GLN A 8 -2.43 -32.06 11.89
CA GLN A 8 -1.62 -30.85 11.80
C GLN A 8 -2.39 -29.80 10.98
N SER A 9 -3.32 -29.07 11.60
CA SER A 9 -3.81 -27.83 11.00
C SER A 9 -2.77 -26.76 11.24
N SER A 10 -2.05 -26.33 10.19
CA SER A 10 -1.26 -25.12 10.28
C SER A 10 -2.20 -23.95 10.64
N PRO A 11 -1.83 -23.07 11.58
CA PRO A 11 -2.66 -21.92 11.88
C PRO A 11 -2.79 -21.05 10.62
N THR A 12 -4.03 -20.76 10.22
CA THR A 12 -4.31 -19.89 9.08
C THR A 12 -3.73 -18.51 9.35
N LYS A 13 -2.77 -18.09 8.51
CA LYS A 13 -2.16 -16.76 8.65
C LYS A 13 -3.10 -15.72 8.05
N LEU A 14 -3.74 -14.94 8.91
CA LEU A 14 -4.56 -13.80 8.51
C LEU A 14 -3.69 -12.58 8.20
N ARG A 15 -4.13 -11.78 7.23
CA ARG A 15 -3.58 -10.48 6.86
C ARG A 15 -4.69 -9.47 6.68
N CYS A 16 -4.32 -8.20 6.73
CA CYS A 16 -5.24 -7.08 6.59
C CYS A 16 -4.75 -6.12 5.50
N MET A 17 -5.70 -5.46 4.83
CA MET A 17 -5.43 -4.38 3.87
C MET A 17 -6.49 -3.30 4.03
N PHE A 18 -6.09 -2.02 3.99
CA PHE A 18 -7.02 -0.91 3.88
C PHE A 18 -7.34 -0.62 2.41
N VAL A 19 -8.60 -0.31 2.14
CA VAL A 19 -9.01 0.41 0.93
C VAL A 19 -9.37 1.82 1.38
N ALA A 20 -8.81 2.82 0.71
CA ALA A 20 -9.01 4.22 1.03
C ALA A 20 -9.49 5.00 -0.20
N ASN A 21 -10.35 5.99 0.03
CA ASN A 21 -10.57 7.05 -0.93
C ASN A 21 -9.42 8.05 -0.75
N VAL A 22 -8.64 8.29 -1.80
CA VAL A 22 -7.46 9.15 -1.74
C VAL A 22 -7.67 10.37 -2.63
N ALA A 23 -7.56 11.56 -2.05
CA ALA A 23 -7.62 12.83 -2.75
C ALA A 23 -6.22 13.18 -3.30
N ALA A 24 -5.90 12.70 -4.49
CA ALA A 24 -4.58 12.92 -5.09
C ALA A 24 -4.30 14.39 -5.49
N GLY A 25 -5.35 15.18 -5.76
CA GLY A 25 -5.17 16.53 -6.31
C GLY A 25 -4.38 16.50 -7.63
N LYS A 26 -3.52 17.50 -7.83
CA LYS A 26 -2.57 17.53 -8.94
C LYS A 26 -1.33 16.73 -8.55
N ALA A 27 -1.24 15.52 -9.10
CA ALA A 27 -0.12 14.61 -8.87
C ALA A 27 1.11 14.96 -9.72
N TYR A 28 2.29 14.88 -9.11
CA TYR A 28 3.59 14.97 -9.77
C TYR A 28 4.04 13.59 -10.26
N PRO A 29 4.14 13.34 -11.57
CA PRO A 29 4.61 12.07 -12.10
C PRO A 29 6.13 11.94 -11.98
N THR A 30 6.61 10.78 -11.56
CA THR A 30 8.04 10.46 -11.45
C THR A 30 8.32 9.00 -11.77
N LYS A 31 9.57 8.70 -12.16
CA LYS A 31 10.09 7.33 -12.32
C LYS A 31 11.20 7.01 -11.32
N GLU A 32 11.52 7.97 -10.46
CA GLU A 32 12.45 7.78 -9.36
C GLU A 32 11.85 6.85 -8.31
N ASN A 33 12.68 5.99 -7.72
CA ASN A 33 12.27 5.02 -6.69
C ASN A 33 12.54 5.50 -5.26
N ALA A 34 13.07 6.71 -5.11
CA ALA A 34 13.26 7.38 -3.84
C ALA A 34 13.07 8.89 -4.06
N LEU A 35 12.22 9.48 -3.24
CA LEU A 35 11.97 10.92 -3.22
C LEU A 35 12.42 11.45 -1.86
N ASP A 36 13.07 12.61 -1.83
CA ASP A 36 13.39 13.28 -0.57
C ASP A 36 12.09 13.80 0.06
N ASP A 37 11.75 13.35 1.27
CA ASP A 37 10.53 13.74 1.99
C ASP A 37 10.38 15.27 2.10
N ASP A 38 11.49 15.99 2.29
CA ASP A 38 11.49 17.46 2.42
C ASP A 38 11.30 18.20 1.09
N LYS A 39 11.34 17.49 -0.05
CA LYS A 39 11.30 18.10 -1.39
C LYS A 39 10.10 17.66 -2.22
N CYS A 40 9.26 16.79 -1.69
CA CYS A 40 8.11 16.26 -2.40
C CYS A 40 6.80 16.53 -1.64
N PRO A 41 5.72 16.86 -2.38
CA PRO A 41 5.70 17.07 -3.82
C PRO A 41 6.31 18.44 -4.19
N PRO A 42 6.82 18.65 -5.42
CA PRO A 42 7.31 19.95 -5.83
C PRO A 42 6.21 21.03 -5.74
N PRO A 43 6.56 22.32 -5.56
CA PRO A 43 5.57 23.39 -5.46
C PRO A 43 4.57 23.38 -6.62
N GLY A 44 3.28 23.46 -6.29
CA GLY A 44 2.18 23.41 -7.25
C GLY A 44 1.69 22.01 -7.60
N TYR A 45 2.02 21.02 -6.77
CA TYR A 45 1.46 19.66 -6.76
C TYR A 45 1.07 19.29 -5.33
N GLU A 46 0.13 18.36 -5.17
CA GLU A 46 -0.37 17.93 -3.85
C GLU A 46 -0.04 16.46 -3.54
N SER A 47 0.42 15.70 -4.53
CA SER A 47 0.82 14.30 -4.39
C SER A 47 1.92 13.92 -5.38
N GLY A 48 2.53 12.75 -5.20
CA GLY A 48 3.45 12.12 -6.15
C GLY A 48 2.89 10.82 -6.70
N VAL A 49 3.04 10.59 -8.01
CA VAL A 49 2.74 9.31 -8.67
C VAL A 49 4.03 8.72 -9.22
N GLY A 50 4.45 7.60 -8.65
CA GLY A 50 5.51 6.78 -9.17
C GLY A 50 4.98 5.88 -10.28
N GLU A 51 5.54 6.00 -11.48
CA GLU A 51 5.18 5.18 -12.64
C GLU A 51 6.10 3.95 -12.74
N VAL A 52 5.54 2.83 -13.22
CA VAL A 52 6.31 1.62 -13.53
C VAL A 52 7.55 1.94 -14.37
N GLY A 53 8.72 1.41 -13.98
CA GLY A 53 9.97 1.67 -14.69
C GLY A 53 11.21 1.43 -13.85
N HIS A 54 12.04 2.47 -13.75
CA HIS A 54 13.45 2.40 -13.33
C HIS A 54 13.67 1.68 -11.98
N GLY A 55 12.75 1.82 -11.03
CA GLY A 55 12.81 1.07 -9.77
C GLY A 55 11.47 0.63 -9.19
N LEU A 56 10.37 0.78 -9.94
CA LEU A 56 9.03 0.40 -9.50
C LEU A 56 8.45 -0.68 -10.42
N ASN A 57 7.94 -1.75 -9.81
CA ASN A 57 7.25 -2.82 -10.52
C ASN A 57 5.77 -2.50 -10.78
N TYR A 58 5.19 -1.58 -9.99
CA TYR A 58 3.79 -1.16 -10.03
C TYR A 58 3.71 0.33 -9.78
N ASP A 59 2.60 0.95 -10.18
CA ASP A 59 2.37 2.36 -9.90
C ASP A 59 2.13 2.58 -8.41
N GLU A 60 2.68 3.67 -7.87
CA GLU A 60 2.56 4.05 -6.46
C GLU A 60 2.06 5.49 -6.35
N LEU A 61 1.21 5.77 -5.36
CA LEU A 61 0.70 7.11 -5.06
C LEU A 61 1.09 7.49 -3.64
N VAL A 62 1.68 8.67 -3.47
CA VAL A 62 2.06 9.23 -2.18
C VAL A 62 1.35 10.56 -1.98
N VAL A 63 0.64 10.70 -0.86
CA VAL A 63 0.04 11.95 -0.39
C VAL A 63 0.75 12.42 0.87
N TYR A 64 0.79 13.73 1.09
CA TYR A 64 1.60 14.34 2.15
C TYR A 64 0.77 14.98 3.27
N GLU A 65 -0.54 15.09 3.07
CA GLU A 65 -1.51 15.54 4.08
C GLU A 65 -2.32 14.34 4.57
N GLU A 66 -2.50 14.19 5.88
CA GLU A 66 -3.16 13.03 6.50
C GLU A 66 -4.62 12.92 6.03
N GLU A 67 -5.33 14.04 5.97
CA GLU A 67 -6.72 14.14 5.54
C GLU A 67 -6.94 13.75 4.06
N ALA A 68 -5.89 13.68 3.25
CA ALA A 68 -5.98 13.27 1.85
C ALA A 68 -6.20 11.76 1.68
N ALA A 69 -5.97 10.95 2.72
CA ALA A 69 -6.21 9.51 2.72
C ALA A 69 -7.33 9.16 3.71
N LEU A 70 -8.52 8.85 3.19
CA LEU A 70 -9.67 8.43 4.01
C LEU A 70 -9.88 6.91 3.89
N PRO A 71 -9.48 6.09 4.87
CA PRO A 71 -9.78 4.66 4.88
C PRO A 71 -11.29 4.43 4.90
N THR A 72 -11.79 3.60 3.97
CA THR A 72 -13.23 3.29 3.86
C THR A 72 -13.54 1.84 4.21
N HIS A 73 -12.58 0.93 4.01
CA HIS A 73 -12.76 -0.49 4.28
C HIS A 73 -11.49 -1.11 4.86
N LEU A 74 -11.67 -2.09 5.75
CA LEU A 74 -10.63 -3.01 6.20
C LEU A 74 -10.95 -4.41 5.67
N ILE A 75 -10.11 -4.91 4.78
CA ILE A 75 -10.20 -6.28 4.24
C ILE A 75 -9.33 -7.18 5.12
N VAL A 76 -9.92 -8.25 5.66
CA VAL A 76 -9.20 -9.31 6.36
C VAL A 76 -9.25 -10.58 5.51
N TYR A 77 -8.09 -11.18 5.21
CA TYR A 77 -7.98 -12.33 4.32
C TYR A 77 -6.97 -13.36 4.85
N ALA A 78 -7.17 -14.61 4.47
CA ALA A 78 -6.25 -15.71 4.76
C ALA A 78 -5.23 -15.87 3.63
N LEU A 79 -3.96 -16.10 3.97
CA LEU A 79 -3.03 -16.71 3.03
C LEU A 79 -3.17 -18.23 3.10
N HIS A 80 -3.46 -18.83 1.96
CA HIS A 80 -3.38 -20.27 1.74
C HIS A 80 -2.00 -20.66 1.21
#